data_AF-A0A484GAD5-F1
#
_entry.id   AF-A0A484GAD5-F1
#
_cell.length_a   1.000
_cell.length_b   1.000
_cell.length_c   1.000
_cell.angle_alpha   90.00
_cell.angle_beta   90.00
_cell.angle_gamma   90.00
#
_symmetry.space_group_name_H-M   'P 1'
#
loop_
_entity.id
_entity.type
_entity.pdbx_description
1 polymer ?
#
loop_
_entity_poly.entity_id
_entity_poly.type
_entity_poly.pdbx_seq_one_letter_code
_entity_poly.pdbx_strand_id
1 'polypeptide(L)'
;MCSEKIQFRLRMKQKSRREPKPQFKNTLIKFLDGLKTRYTHQSKGSNEELVSRAKDARDAITAWEGHQVATSLQHVVEQIHRLSQVPNLDDAIESVFDEPTTRKSALNIIRKVSRYKEIALQLYRAAKKQPSLRNIRIIPINLEPEAFARCCPPDLDPDVEQALHNRRLLPEHRTLQHICRLLETKSGPVAETAAQSAFENQTRKTLREGKIHAEIQLLYHYMSAPAELPPRVVCSSKDACYLCNAFITMPGAFYTPRCHGRLYPGWRLPSIQSSYNIQFNHLLESNLAENLHALST
;
A
#
# COMPACT_ATOMS: atom_id res chain seq x y z
N MET A 1 9.67 -6.63 -17.46
CA MET A 1 10.11 -5.28 -17.04
C MET A 1 8.88 -4.39 -16.89
N CYS A 2 8.80 -3.56 -15.84
CA CYS A 2 7.63 -2.70 -15.56
C CYS A 2 7.59 -1.44 -16.45
N SER A 3 7.70 -1.61 -17.77
CA SER A 3 7.97 -0.53 -18.74
C SER A 3 6.99 0.65 -18.61
N GLU A 4 5.69 0.38 -18.55
CA GLU A 4 4.68 1.44 -18.43
C GLU A 4 4.81 2.22 -17.13
N LYS A 5 5.01 1.52 -15.99
CA LYS A 5 5.19 2.18 -14.69
C LYS A 5 6.45 3.04 -14.66
N ILE A 6 7.52 2.64 -15.34
CA ILE A 6 8.74 3.45 -15.48
C ILE A 6 8.42 4.72 -16.28
N GLN A 7 7.75 4.58 -17.43
CA GLN A 7 7.37 5.70 -18.29
C GLN A 7 6.45 6.71 -17.57
N PHE A 8 5.46 6.24 -16.80
CA PHE A 8 4.62 7.10 -15.98
C PHE A 8 5.41 7.84 -14.89
N ARG A 9 6.41 7.19 -14.27
CA ARG A 9 7.25 7.83 -13.23
C ARG A 9 8.16 8.91 -13.82
N LEU A 10 8.72 8.65 -15.00
CA LEU A 10 9.52 9.62 -15.77
C LEU A 10 8.66 10.69 -16.45
N ARG A 11 7.33 10.60 -16.33
CA ARG A 11 6.33 11.50 -16.93
C ARG A 11 6.40 11.53 -18.46
N MET A 12 6.89 10.46 -19.06
CA MET A 12 6.90 10.24 -20.52
C MET A 12 5.51 9.84 -21.01
N LYS A 13 4.77 9.10 -20.18
CA LYS A 13 3.33 8.85 -20.34
C LYS A 13 2.56 9.64 -19.29
N GLN A 14 1.46 10.25 -19.70
CA GLN A 14 0.57 11.00 -18.81
C GLN A 14 -0.75 10.28 -18.61
N LYS A 15 -1.38 10.48 -17.45
CA LYS A 15 -2.75 10.01 -17.21
C LYS A 15 -3.70 11.05 -17.78
N SER A 16 -4.67 10.62 -18.60
CA SER A 16 -5.61 11.49 -19.33
C SER A 16 -6.41 12.48 -18.48
N ARG A 17 -6.50 12.30 -17.16
CA ARG A 17 -7.35 13.08 -16.25
C ARG A 17 -6.63 14.17 -15.43
N ARG A 18 -5.36 14.49 -15.71
CA ARG A 18 -4.60 15.49 -14.93
C ARG A 18 -3.82 16.41 -15.84
N GLU A 19 -3.63 17.65 -15.38
CA GLU A 19 -2.78 18.62 -16.07
C GLU A 19 -1.39 18.04 -16.39
N PRO A 20 -0.88 18.29 -17.60
CA PRO A 20 0.40 17.78 -18.06
C PRO A 20 1.54 18.29 -17.18
N LYS A 21 2.18 17.39 -16.42
CA LYS A 21 3.43 17.72 -15.72
C LYS A 21 4.61 17.69 -16.69
N PRO A 22 5.61 18.57 -16.51
CA PRO A 22 6.80 18.55 -17.35
C PRO A 22 7.52 17.20 -17.20
N GLN A 23 8.00 16.69 -18.33
CA GLN A 23 8.78 15.46 -18.41
C GLN A 23 10.00 15.55 -17.49
N PHE A 24 10.41 14.41 -16.92
CA PHE A 24 11.56 14.39 -16.02
C PHE A 24 12.86 14.81 -16.72
N LYS A 25 12.97 14.61 -18.04
CA LYS A 25 14.04 15.15 -18.89
C LYS A 25 14.24 16.65 -18.69
N ASN A 26 13.16 17.43 -18.67
CA ASN A 26 13.22 18.88 -18.49
C ASN A 26 13.70 19.25 -17.08
N THR A 27 13.39 18.43 -16.08
CA THR A 27 13.95 18.56 -14.73
C THR A 27 15.46 18.32 -14.74
N LEU A 28 15.96 17.31 -15.46
CA LEU A 28 17.40 17.06 -15.58
C LEU A 28 18.13 18.17 -16.36
N ILE A 29 17.50 18.76 -17.38
CA ILE A 29 18.06 19.91 -18.11
C ILE A 29 18.23 21.09 -17.15
N LYS A 30 17.17 21.49 -16.45
CA LYS A 30 17.22 22.56 -15.44
C LYS A 30 18.26 22.27 -14.35
N PHE A 31 18.36 21.01 -13.92
CA PHE A 31 19.36 20.58 -12.97
C PHE A 31 20.77 20.84 -13.49
N LEU A 32 21.08 20.32 -14.69
CA LEU A 32 22.39 20.49 -15.34
C LEU A 32 22.75 21.96 -15.57
N ASP A 33 21.80 22.79 -15.97
CA ASP A 33 22.06 24.22 -16.19
C ASP A 33 22.31 24.94 -14.86
N GLY A 34 21.55 24.62 -13.81
CA GLY A 34 21.80 25.13 -12.46
C GLY A 34 23.14 24.67 -11.87
N LEU A 35 23.59 23.44 -12.19
CA LEU A 35 24.93 22.97 -11.83
C LEU A 35 26.01 23.81 -12.54
N LYS A 36 25.88 24.06 -13.85
CA LYS A 36 26.88 24.86 -14.60
C LYS A 36 27.05 26.27 -14.01
N THR A 37 25.96 26.92 -13.63
CA THR A 37 26.02 28.27 -13.06
C THR A 37 26.70 28.31 -11.68
N ARG A 38 26.56 27.24 -10.88
CA ARG A 38 27.09 27.21 -9.51
C ARG A 38 28.50 26.63 -9.40
N TYR A 39 28.84 25.67 -10.25
CA TYR A 39 30.10 24.91 -10.15
C TYR A 39 31.22 25.39 -11.08
N THR A 40 31.04 26.50 -11.78
CA THR A 40 32.10 27.19 -12.53
C THR A 40 33.30 27.61 -11.66
N HIS A 41 33.15 27.64 -10.32
CA HIS A 41 34.17 28.19 -9.41
C HIS A 41 34.59 27.29 -8.22
N GLN A 42 34.05 26.07 -8.02
CA GLN A 42 34.39 25.22 -6.86
C GLN A 42 34.58 23.72 -7.20
N SER A 43 35.67 23.15 -6.67
CA SER A 43 35.98 21.71 -6.51
C SER A 43 35.71 20.81 -7.73
N LYS A 44 36.78 20.49 -8.48
CA LYS A 44 36.72 19.73 -9.75
C LYS A 44 36.22 18.28 -9.61
N GLY A 45 36.68 17.51 -8.62
CA GLY A 45 36.50 16.05 -8.64
C GLY A 45 35.06 15.52 -8.47
N SER A 46 34.38 15.86 -7.37
CA SER A 46 33.05 15.29 -7.04
C SER A 46 31.92 15.87 -7.93
N ASN A 47 32.07 17.13 -8.33
CA ASN A 47 31.07 17.82 -9.15
C ASN A 47 31.12 17.37 -10.62
N GLU A 48 32.30 16.98 -11.12
CA GLU A 48 32.45 16.42 -12.46
C GLU A 48 31.70 15.09 -12.62
N GLU A 49 31.78 14.20 -11.62
CA GLU A 49 31.02 12.94 -11.65
C GLU A 49 29.51 13.22 -11.66
N LEU A 50 29.02 14.08 -10.75
CA LEU A 50 27.59 14.42 -10.69
C LEU A 50 27.08 14.96 -12.04
N VAL A 51 27.81 15.91 -12.63
CA VAL A 51 27.46 16.49 -13.94
C VAL A 51 27.48 15.41 -15.03
N SER A 52 28.49 14.54 -15.05
CA SER A 52 28.58 13.44 -16.01
C SER A 52 27.38 12.49 -15.87
N ARG A 53 27.07 12.00 -14.66
CA ARG A 53 25.95 11.08 -14.43
C ARG A 53 24.59 11.70 -14.78
N ALA A 54 24.41 12.98 -14.49
CA ALA A 54 23.19 13.70 -14.84
C ALA A 54 23.03 13.87 -16.36
N LYS A 55 24.15 14.11 -17.08
CA LYS A 55 24.17 14.13 -18.56
C LYS A 55 23.84 12.75 -19.13
N ASP A 56 24.48 11.69 -18.65
CA ASP A 56 24.23 10.32 -19.10
C ASP A 56 22.76 9.94 -18.92
N ALA A 57 22.14 10.30 -17.79
CA ALA A 57 20.72 10.05 -17.52
C ALA A 57 19.80 10.82 -18.48
N ARG A 58 20.09 12.09 -18.76
CA ARG A 58 19.34 12.91 -19.74
C ARG A 58 19.47 12.33 -21.15
N ASP A 59 20.66 11.92 -21.53
CA ASP A 59 20.95 11.43 -22.88
C ASP A 59 20.32 10.06 -23.11
N ALA A 60 20.35 9.18 -22.10
CA ALA A 60 19.61 7.93 -22.12
C ALA A 60 18.10 8.14 -22.30
N ILE A 61 17.51 9.11 -21.58
CA ILE A 61 16.09 9.46 -21.74
C ILE A 61 15.81 9.95 -23.16
N THR A 62 16.66 10.83 -23.69
CA THR A 62 16.51 11.40 -25.04
C THR A 62 16.61 10.33 -26.13
N ALA A 63 17.60 9.43 -26.01
CA ALA A 63 17.77 8.31 -26.92
C ALA A 63 16.56 7.37 -26.89
N TRP A 64 16.02 7.09 -25.70
CA TRP A 64 14.82 6.27 -25.55
C TRP A 64 13.57 6.92 -26.15
N GLU A 65 13.40 8.25 -26.00
CA GLU A 65 12.28 8.98 -26.62
C GLU A 65 12.31 8.85 -28.15
N GLY A 66 13.51 8.88 -28.75
CA GLY A 66 13.69 8.67 -30.18
C GLY A 66 13.50 7.20 -30.62
N HIS A 67 13.82 6.24 -29.76
CA HIS A 67 13.73 4.80 -30.04
C HIS A 67 13.16 4.02 -28.84
N GLN A 68 11.83 3.89 -28.81
CA GLN A 68 11.06 3.40 -27.65
C GLN A 68 11.06 1.87 -27.50
N VAL A 69 12.23 1.25 -27.45
CA VAL A 69 12.41 -0.19 -27.24
C VAL A 69 12.75 -0.53 -25.79
N ALA A 70 12.50 -1.78 -25.39
CA ALA A 70 12.67 -2.23 -24.01
C ALA A 70 14.12 -2.19 -23.52
N THR A 71 15.08 -2.58 -24.36
CA THR A 71 16.52 -2.55 -24.04
C THR A 71 17.00 -1.13 -23.73
N SER A 72 16.57 -0.15 -24.54
CA SER A 72 16.86 1.26 -24.31
C SER A 72 16.26 1.77 -22.98
N LEU A 73 15.10 1.26 -22.55
CA LEU A 73 14.53 1.63 -21.25
C LEU A 73 15.31 1.05 -20.06
N GLN A 74 15.92 -0.13 -20.22
CA GLN A 74 16.84 -0.67 -19.21
C GLN A 74 18.06 0.25 -19.04
N HIS A 75 18.58 0.77 -20.15
CA HIS A 75 19.67 1.73 -20.12
C HIS A 75 19.30 3.02 -19.38
N VAL A 76 18.08 3.56 -19.58
CA VAL A 76 17.57 4.69 -18.80
C VAL A 76 17.58 4.41 -17.30
N VAL A 77 17.07 3.24 -16.90
CA VAL A 77 17.04 2.84 -15.48
C VAL A 77 18.45 2.72 -14.91
N GLU A 78 19.39 2.16 -15.68
CA GLU A 78 20.81 2.04 -15.29
C GLU A 78 21.44 3.42 -15.04
N GLN A 79 21.29 4.37 -15.96
CA GLN A 79 21.88 5.71 -15.81
C GLN A 79 21.27 6.49 -14.64
N ILE A 80 19.95 6.40 -14.44
CA ILE A 80 19.31 7.03 -13.29
C ILE A 80 19.74 6.37 -11.97
N HIS A 81 19.94 5.04 -11.96
CA HIS A 81 20.51 4.38 -10.80
C HIS A 81 21.92 4.87 -10.50
N ARG A 82 22.80 5.00 -11.50
CA ARG A 82 24.15 5.55 -11.30
C ARG A 82 24.12 6.98 -10.76
N LEU A 83 23.25 7.84 -11.29
CA LEU A 83 23.03 9.18 -10.75
C LEU A 83 22.60 9.14 -9.27
N SER A 84 21.70 8.22 -8.90
CA SER A 84 21.24 8.06 -7.52
C SER A 84 22.31 7.63 -6.52
N GLN A 85 23.46 7.11 -6.99
CA GLN A 85 24.56 6.67 -6.13
C GLN A 85 25.60 7.77 -5.88
N VAL A 86 25.46 8.94 -6.51
CA VAL A 86 26.38 10.07 -6.31
C VAL A 86 26.15 10.68 -4.92
N PRO A 87 27.15 10.69 -4.00
CA PRO A 87 26.93 11.04 -2.59
C PRO A 87 26.34 12.43 -2.32
N ASN A 88 26.68 13.43 -3.13
CA ASN A 88 26.23 14.82 -2.99
C ASN A 88 24.99 15.15 -3.84
N LEU A 89 24.26 14.15 -4.35
CA LEU A 89 23.07 14.39 -5.18
C LEU A 89 21.99 15.18 -4.45
N ASP A 90 21.72 14.84 -3.19
CA ASP A 90 20.71 15.49 -2.36
C ASP A 90 21.03 16.98 -2.18
N ASP A 91 22.24 17.30 -1.71
CA ASP A 91 22.73 18.68 -1.53
C ASP A 91 22.73 19.48 -2.84
N ALA A 92 23.12 18.83 -3.95
CA ALA A 92 23.10 19.45 -5.26
C ALA A 92 21.66 19.77 -5.72
N ILE A 93 20.70 18.88 -5.48
CA ILE A 93 19.28 19.14 -5.80
C ILE A 93 18.71 20.27 -4.93
N GLU A 94 19.07 20.30 -3.64
CA GLU A 94 18.63 21.35 -2.73
C GLU A 94 19.20 22.72 -3.10
N SER A 95 20.48 22.76 -3.48
CA SER A 95 21.13 23.97 -3.94
C SER A 95 20.62 24.43 -5.30
N VAL A 96 20.26 23.53 -6.22
CA VAL A 96 19.89 23.90 -7.59
C VAL A 96 18.47 24.43 -7.73
N PHE A 97 17.50 23.74 -7.13
CA PHE A 97 16.08 24.10 -7.27
C PHE A 97 15.64 24.95 -6.08
N ASP A 98 14.90 26.03 -6.30
CA ASP A 98 14.42 26.86 -5.18
C ASP A 98 13.13 26.31 -4.56
N GLU A 99 12.25 25.74 -5.39
CA GLU A 99 10.93 25.29 -4.97
C GLU A 99 10.98 23.92 -4.24
N PRO A 100 10.48 23.81 -2.98
CA PRO A 100 10.51 22.57 -2.20
C PRO A 100 9.77 21.40 -2.87
N THR A 101 8.68 21.69 -3.59
CA THR A 101 7.89 20.67 -4.29
C THR A 101 8.70 20.04 -5.44
N THR A 102 9.47 20.85 -6.17
CA THR A 102 10.33 20.44 -7.28
C THR A 102 11.51 19.62 -6.77
N ARG A 103 12.19 20.05 -5.68
CA ARG A 103 13.24 19.27 -5.00
C ARG A 103 12.76 17.87 -4.65
N LYS A 104 11.67 17.81 -3.86
CA LYS A 104 11.06 16.55 -3.40
C LYS A 104 10.61 15.69 -4.58
N SER A 105 10.08 16.30 -5.63
CA SER A 105 9.67 15.60 -6.84
C SER A 105 10.85 14.96 -7.57
N ALA A 106 11.94 15.71 -7.79
CA ALA A 106 13.12 15.23 -8.50
C ALA A 106 13.76 14.03 -7.77
N LEU A 107 14.04 14.17 -6.47
CA LEU A 107 14.57 13.10 -5.64
C LEU A 107 13.66 11.88 -5.64
N ASN A 108 12.34 12.08 -5.52
CA ASN A 108 11.40 10.98 -5.56
C ASN A 108 11.45 10.21 -6.87
N ILE A 109 11.56 10.88 -8.02
CA ILE A 109 11.62 10.21 -9.31
C ILE A 109 12.93 9.41 -9.41
N ILE A 110 14.07 10.03 -9.12
CA ILE A 110 15.39 9.38 -9.17
C ILE A 110 15.39 8.12 -8.31
N ARG A 111 15.06 8.25 -7.01
CA ARG A 111 15.01 7.14 -6.07
C ARG A 111 14.04 6.05 -6.49
N LYS A 112 12.85 6.42 -6.99
CA LYS A 112 11.83 5.44 -7.40
C LYS A 112 12.24 4.67 -8.65
N VAL A 113 12.96 5.30 -9.57
CA VAL A 113 13.44 4.65 -10.79
C VAL A 113 14.68 3.81 -10.50
N SER A 114 15.60 4.28 -9.64
CA SER A 114 16.78 3.52 -9.21
C SER A 114 16.40 2.18 -8.56
N ARG A 115 15.31 2.16 -7.77
CA ARG A 115 14.81 0.93 -7.13
C ARG A 115 14.59 -0.23 -8.10
N TYR A 116 14.26 0.02 -9.37
CA TYR A 116 14.09 -1.09 -10.33
C TYR A 116 15.40 -1.83 -10.58
N LYS A 117 16.54 -1.13 -10.67
CA LYS A 117 17.86 -1.76 -10.80
C LYS A 117 18.28 -2.45 -9.50
N GLU A 118 18.10 -1.77 -8.38
CA GLU A 118 18.48 -2.30 -7.06
C GLU A 118 17.75 -3.61 -6.75
N ILE A 119 16.42 -3.63 -6.90
CA ILE A 119 15.62 -4.83 -6.65
C ILE A 119 15.96 -5.93 -7.67
N ALA A 120 16.15 -5.61 -8.96
CA ALA A 120 16.57 -6.61 -9.94
C ALA A 120 17.91 -7.27 -9.57
N LEU A 121 18.88 -6.48 -9.10
CA LEU A 121 20.17 -7.00 -8.63
C LEU A 121 20.02 -7.84 -7.36
N GLN A 122 19.20 -7.41 -6.41
CA GLN A 122 18.92 -8.17 -5.20
C GLN A 122 18.27 -9.52 -5.52
N LEU A 123 17.25 -9.53 -6.38
CA LEU A 123 16.58 -10.76 -6.81
C LEU A 123 17.54 -11.69 -7.56
N TYR A 124 18.37 -11.14 -8.46
CA TYR A 124 19.38 -11.93 -9.17
C TYR A 124 20.40 -12.57 -8.20
N ARG A 125 20.92 -11.78 -7.24
CA ARG A 125 21.85 -12.27 -6.22
C ARG A 125 21.19 -13.31 -5.31
N ALA A 126 19.93 -13.10 -4.93
CA ALA A 126 19.16 -14.06 -4.14
C ALA A 126 18.95 -15.38 -4.91
N ALA A 127 18.56 -15.32 -6.19
CA ALA A 127 18.38 -16.48 -7.05
C ALA A 127 19.67 -17.25 -7.34
N LYS A 128 20.84 -16.58 -7.31
CA LYS A 128 22.14 -17.25 -7.35
C LYS A 128 22.35 -18.14 -6.11
N LYS A 129 22.06 -17.59 -4.93
CA LYS A 129 22.26 -18.26 -3.63
C LYS A 129 21.21 -19.32 -3.33
N GLN A 130 19.96 -19.09 -3.72
CA GLN A 130 18.82 -19.95 -3.39
C GLN A 130 18.16 -20.47 -4.68
N PRO A 131 18.39 -21.73 -5.07
CA PRO A 131 17.87 -22.30 -6.31
C PRO A 131 16.34 -22.22 -6.45
N SER A 132 15.58 -22.31 -5.34
CA SER A 132 14.12 -22.20 -5.37
C SER A 132 13.62 -20.84 -5.88
N LEU A 133 14.43 -19.78 -5.76
CA LEU A 133 14.08 -18.44 -6.25
C LEU A 133 14.31 -18.28 -7.77
N ARG A 134 14.98 -19.23 -8.43
CA ARG A 134 15.19 -19.19 -9.90
C ARG A 134 13.90 -19.45 -10.67
N ASN A 135 12.96 -20.16 -10.03
CA ASN A 135 11.69 -20.58 -10.62
C ASN A 135 10.50 -19.75 -10.09
N ILE A 136 10.75 -18.52 -9.63
CA ILE A 136 9.67 -17.62 -9.20
C ILE A 136 8.74 -17.37 -10.39
N ARG A 137 7.45 -17.65 -10.18
CA ARG A 137 6.38 -17.34 -11.13
C ARG A 137 5.49 -16.25 -10.56
N ILE A 138 5.07 -15.35 -11.42
CA ILE A 138 4.06 -14.34 -11.08
C ILE A 138 2.73 -14.85 -11.61
N ILE A 139 1.82 -15.15 -10.70
CA ILE A 139 0.46 -15.59 -11.02
C ILE A 139 -0.46 -14.42 -10.64
N PRO A 140 -1.11 -13.77 -11.61
CA PRO A 140 -2.11 -12.76 -11.30
C PRO A 140 -3.34 -13.45 -10.72
N ILE A 141 -3.70 -13.08 -9.50
CA ILE A 141 -4.92 -13.56 -8.85
C ILE A 141 -6.00 -12.51 -9.06
N ASN A 142 -7.10 -12.92 -9.69
CA ASN A 142 -8.32 -12.13 -9.82
C ASN A 142 -9.45 -12.94 -9.19
N LEU A 143 -10.18 -12.34 -8.26
CA LEU A 143 -11.40 -12.95 -7.77
C LEU A 143 -12.54 -12.67 -8.74
N GLU A 144 -13.51 -13.58 -8.77
CA GLU A 144 -14.73 -13.40 -9.55
C GLU A 144 -15.50 -12.13 -9.13
N PRO A 145 -16.21 -11.45 -10.04
CA PRO A 145 -16.98 -10.23 -9.74
C PRO A 145 -17.94 -10.39 -8.54
N GLU A 146 -18.50 -11.59 -8.38
CA GLU A 146 -19.43 -11.97 -7.31
C GLU A 146 -18.78 -11.89 -5.93
N ALA A 147 -17.46 -12.09 -5.83
CA ALA A 147 -16.70 -11.90 -4.58
C ALA A 147 -16.68 -10.42 -4.15
N PHE A 148 -16.86 -9.50 -5.10
CA PHE A 148 -16.93 -8.07 -4.87
C PHE A 148 -18.35 -7.54 -4.77
N ALA A 149 -19.37 -8.38 -4.98
CA ALA A 149 -20.77 -8.00 -4.83
C ALA A 149 -21.00 -7.35 -3.46
N ARG A 150 -21.92 -6.39 -3.44
CA ARG A 150 -22.31 -5.68 -2.23
C ARG A 150 -23.74 -6.08 -1.90
N CYS A 151 -23.93 -6.68 -0.74
CA CYS A 151 -25.25 -6.79 -0.14
C CYS A 151 -25.46 -5.52 0.69
N CYS A 152 -26.24 -4.58 0.17
CA CYS A 152 -26.76 -3.48 0.96
C CYS A 152 -28.26 -3.70 1.05
N PRO A 153 -28.78 -4.28 2.14
CA PRO A 153 -30.21 -4.34 2.34
C PRO A 153 -30.75 -2.90 2.35
N PRO A 154 -31.76 -2.56 1.55
CA PRO A 154 -32.30 -1.20 1.47
C PRO A 154 -32.84 -0.71 2.83
N ASP A 155 -33.26 -1.64 3.69
CA ASP A 155 -33.92 -1.36 4.98
C ASP A 155 -33.05 -1.69 6.20
N LEU A 156 -31.73 -1.83 6.04
CA LEU A 156 -30.88 -2.07 7.21
C LEU A 156 -30.82 -0.81 8.07
N ASP A 157 -31.42 -0.86 9.25
CA ASP A 157 -31.28 0.14 10.30
C ASP A 157 -30.28 -0.36 11.36
N PRO A 158 -28.99 0.05 11.29
CA PRO A 158 -27.96 -0.53 12.12
C PRO A 158 -28.03 0.03 13.53
N ASP A 159 -28.67 -0.70 14.44
CA ASP A 159 -28.71 -0.30 15.84
C ASP A 159 -27.57 -0.93 16.65
N VAL A 160 -26.82 -0.12 17.43
CA VAL A 160 -25.65 -0.62 18.17
C VAL A 160 -26.06 -1.55 19.30
N GLU A 161 -27.14 -1.23 20.01
CA GLU A 161 -27.59 -1.98 21.18
C GLU A 161 -28.14 -3.33 20.74
N GLN A 162 -28.99 -3.34 19.70
CA GLN A 162 -29.47 -4.54 19.04
C GLN A 162 -28.31 -5.37 18.46
N ALA A 163 -27.31 -4.73 17.85
CA ALA A 163 -26.14 -5.43 17.32
C ALA A 163 -25.33 -6.14 18.41
N LEU A 164 -25.20 -5.54 19.57
CA LEU A 164 -24.53 -6.10 20.74
C LEU A 164 -25.36 -7.21 21.40
N HIS A 165 -26.68 -7.00 21.53
CA HIS A 165 -27.64 -7.98 22.05
C HIS A 165 -27.69 -9.25 21.18
N ASN A 166 -27.83 -9.08 19.86
CA ASN A 166 -27.88 -10.19 18.91
C ASN A 166 -26.62 -11.07 18.95
N ARG A 167 -25.49 -10.48 19.32
CA ARG A 167 -24.19 -11.16 19.44
C ARG A 167 -23.89 -11.64 20.87
N ARG A 168 -24.84 -11.46 21.80
CA ARG A 168 -24.72 -11.83 23.22
C ARG A 168 -23.49 -11.21 23.90
N LEU A 169 -23.09 -10.02 23.45
CA LEU A 169 -21.95 -9.28 23.99
C LEU A 169 -22.32 -8.40 25.19
N LEU A 170 -23.63 -8.20 25.38
CA LEU A 170 -24.21 -7.57 26.55
C LEU A 170 -25.10 -8.58 27.28
N PRO A 171 -24.94 -8.76 28.60
CA PRO A 171 -26.00 -9.31 29.44
C PRO A 171 -27.27 -8.48 29.28
N GLU A 172 -28.45 -9.09 29.45
CA GLU A 172 -29.77 -8.45 29.27
C GLU A 172 -29.95 -7.12 30.03
N HIS A 173 -29.14 -6.87 31.07
CA HIS A 173 -29.20 -5.69 31.93
C HIS A 173 -28.14 -4.61 31.64
N ARG A 174 -27.19 -4.83 30.73
CA ARG A 174 -26.17 -3.83 30.38
C ARG A 174 -26.65 -3.01 29.18
N THR A 175 -26.66 -1.69 29.35
CA THR A 175 -27.05 -0.73 28.31
C THR A 175 -25.82 -0.21 27.55
N LEU A 176 -26.06 0.44 26.39
CA LEU A 176 -25.02 1.19 25.67
C LEU A 176 -24.25 2.16 26.59
N GLN A 177 -24.95 2.80 27.53
CA GLN A 177 -24.35 3.66 28.53
C GLN A 177 -23.24 2.97 29.33
N HIS A 178 -23.44 1.70 29.70
CA HIS A 178 -22.43 0.93 30.43
C HIS A 178 -21.17 0.74 29.59
N ILE A 179 -21.30 0.41 28.31
CA ILE A 179 -20.15 0.31 27.40
C ILE A 179 -19.44 1.65 27.25
N CYS A 180 -20.18 2.75 27.07
CA CYS A 180 -19.59 4.08 26.97
C CYS A 180 -18.74 4.42 28.19
N ARG A 181 -19.18 4.03 29.40
CA ARG A 181 -18.39 4.16 30.64
C ARG A 181 -17.14 3.28 30.63
N LEU A 182 -17.27 2.00 30.26
CA LEU A 182 -16.13 1.06 30.20
C LEU A 182 -15.05 1.51 29.21
N LEU A 183 -15.44 2.14 28.11
CA LEU A 183 -14.52 2.67 27.09
C LEU A 183 -13.98 4.05 27.45
N GLU A 184 -14.24 4.55 28.66
CA GLU A 184 -13.85 5.89 29.13
C GLU A 184 -14.29 7.02 28.19
N THR A 185 -15.40 6.81 27.48
CA THR A 185 -16.01 7.82 26.62
C THR A 185 -16.96 8.70 27.42
N LYS A 186 -17.28 9.89 26.89
CA LYS A 186 -18.33 10.73 27.47
C LYS A 186 -19.61 9.90 27.62
N SER A 187 -20.26 10.00 28.78
CA SER A 187 -21.46 9.22 29.12
C SER A 187 -22.66 10.13 29.34
N GLY A 188 -23.87 9.64 29.04
CA GLY A 188 -25.13 10.39 29.11
C GLY A 188 -25.85 10.47 27.74
N PRO A 189 -27.12 10.94 27.71
CA PRO A 189 -28.00 10.79 26.56
C PRO A 189 -27.43 11.35 25.25
N VAL A 190 -26.73 12.49 25.33
CA VAL A 190 -26.11 13.15 24.18
C VAL A 190 -24.95 12.31 23.61
N ALA A 191 -24.13 11.72 24.49
CA ALA A 191 -22.98 10.93 24.08
C ALA A 191 -23.39 9.56 23.54
N GLU A 192 -24.42 8.95 24.12
CA GLU A 192 -25.03 7.71 23.63
C GLU A 192 -25.64 7.90 22.24
N THR A 193 -26.41 8.98 22.04
CA THR A 193 -26.94 9.35 20.71
C THR A 193 -25.81 9.57 19.70
N ALA A 194 -24.70 10.20 20.11
CA ALA A 194 -23.54 10.38 19.25
C ALA A 194 -22.83 9.05 18.91
N ALA A 195 -22.72 8.13 19.89
CA ALA A 195 -22.13 6.80 19.69
C ALA A 195 -22.97 5.94 18.74
N GLN A 196 -24.30 5.94 18.93
CA GLN A 196 -25.26 5.33 18.04
C GLN A 196 -25.13 5.88 16.61
N SER A 197 -25.18 7.21 16.47
CA SER A 197 -25.01 7.88 15.17
C SER A 197 -23.67 7.54 14.52
N ALA A 198 -22.59 7.44 15.29
CA ALA A 198 -21.27 7.07 14.78
C ALA A 198 -21.25 5.61 14.29
N PHE A 199 -21.85 4.69 15.04
CA PHE A 199 -21.99 3.28 14.67
C PHE A 199 -22.81 3.12 13.39
N GLU A 200 -23.97 3.76 13.30
CA GLU A 200 -24.83 3.76 12.12
C GLU A 200 -24.09 4.28 10.89
N ASN A 201 -23.51 5.47 11.00
CA ASN A 201 -22.78 6.11 9.90
C ASN A 201 -21.61 5.25 9.44
N GLN A 202 -20.85 4.68 10.38
CA GLN A 202 -19.73 3.81 10.05
C GLN A 202 -20.20 2.50 9.42
N THR A 203 -21.28 1.88 9.91
CA THR A 203 -21.83 0.64 9.35
C THR A 203 -22.33 0.86 7.93
N ARG A 204 -23.17 1.89 7.71
CA ARG A 204 -23.67 2.25 6.37
C ARG A 204 -22.51 2.57 5.42
N LYS A 205 -21.51 3.33 5.88
CA LYS A 205 -20.30 3.63 5.08
C LYS A 205 -19.51 2.37 4.73
N THR A 206 -19.32 1.46 5.67
CA THR A 206 -18.57 0.20 5.45
C THR A 206 -19.27 -0.68 4.42
N LEU A 207 -20.60 -0.82 4.51
CA LEU A 207 -21.38 -1.58 3.53
C LEU A 207 -21.29 -0.96 2.13
N ARG A 208 -21.39 0.38 2.02
CA ARG A 208 -21.36 1.11 0.75
C ARG A 208 -19.97 1.20 0.13
N GLU A 209 -18.93 1.41 0.93
CA GLU A 209 -17.60 1.80 0.43
C GLU A 209 -16.50 0.80 0.75
N GLY A 210 -16.75 -0.17 1.64
CA GLY A 210 -15.79 -1.14 2.14
C GLY A 210 -15.02 -1.85 1.03
N LYS A 211 -13.74 -2.11 1.29
CA LYS A 211 -12.77 -2.68 0.35
C LYS A 211 -12.23 -3.98 0.90
N ILE A 212 -12.06 -4.94 0.00
CA ILE A 212 -11.37 -6.20 0.29
C ILE A 212 -9.87 -5.92 0.15
N HIS A 213 -9.13 -6.10 1.23
CA HIS A 213 -7.69 -5.92 1.22
C HIS A 213 -6.99 -7.00 0.37
N ALA A 214 -5.78 -6.71 -0.13
CA ALA A 214 -5.07 -7.61 -1.04
C ALA A 214 -4.76 -8.96 -0.39
N GLU A 215 -4.41 -8.97 0.91
CA GLU A 215 -4.13 -10.20 1.66
C GLU A 215 -5.35 -11.12 1.71
N ILE A 216 -6.54 -10.53 1.91
CA ILE A 216 -7.80 -11.27 1.92
C ILE A 216 -8.12 -11.81 0.53
N GLN A 217 -7.86 -11.03 -0.53
CA GLN A 217 -8.06 -11.53 -1.90
C GLN A 217 -7.18 -12.74 -2.22
N LEU A 218 -5.90 -12.70 -1.83
CA LEU A 218 -4.97 -13.82 -1.99
C LEU A 218 -5.44 -15.04 -1.22
N LEU A 219 -5.77 -14.86 0.06
CA LEU A 219 -6.18 -15.95 0.92
C LEU A 219 -7.48 -16.59 0.41
N TYR A 220 -8.47 -15.77 0.04
CA TYR A 220 -9.76 -16.25 -0.45
C TYR A 220 -9.64 -17.10 -1.72
N HIS A 221 -8.72 -16.75 -2.62
CA HIS A 221 -8.43 -17.55 -3.81
C HIS A 221 -7.98 -18.98 -3.44
N TYR A 222 -7.03 -19.11 -2.51
CA TYR A 222 -6.53 -20.42 -2.08
C TYR A 222 -7.53 -21.19 -1.21
N MET A 223 -8.43 -20.51 -0.52
CA MET A 223 -9.50 -21.17 0.25
C MET A 223 -10.63 -21.69 -0.64
N SER A 224 -10.92 -20.99 -1.75
CA SER A 224 -12.01 -21.34 -2.67
C SER A 224 -11.62 -22.40 -3.69
N ALA A 225 -10.34 -22.46 -4.06
CA ALA A 225 -9.75 -23.48 -4.91
C ALA A 225 -8.44 -23.97 -4.28
N PRO A 226 -8.51 -24.97 -3.38
CA PRO A 226 -7.30 -25.50 -2.74
C PRO A 226 -6.31 -25.97 -3.79
N ALA A 227 -5.14 -25.34 -3.82
CA ALA A 227 -4.00 -25.85 -4.58
C ALA A 227 -3.44 -27.08 -3.88
N GLU A 228 -2.76 -27.97 -4.63
CA GLU A 228 -2.05 -29.12 -4.06
C GLU A 228 -1.04 -28.68 -2.97
N LEU A 229 -0.41 -27.52 -3.17
CA LEU A 229 0.51 -26.89 -2.23
C LEU A 229 0.09 -25.43 -2.01
N PRO A 230 -0.82 -25.14 -1.06
CA PRO A 230 -1.19 -23.77 -0.75
C PRO A 230 0.00 -23.03 -0.11
N PRO A 231 0.10 -21.70 -0.27
CA PRO A 231 1.15 -20.93 0.37
C PRO A 231 1.00 -20.99 1.89
N ARG A 232 2.12 -21.13 2.62
CA ARG A 232 2.12 -21.00 4.08
C ARG A 232 2.09 -19.54 4.55
N VAL A 233 2.55 -18.63 3.68
CA VAL A 233 2.73 -17.20 3.98
C VAL A 233 1.82 -16.38 3.07
N VAL A 234 0.98 -15.55 3.66
CA VAL A 234 0.16 -14.57 2.93
C VAL A 234 0.55 -13.18 3.40
N CYS A 235 1.04 -12.35 2.47
CA CYS A 235 1.39 -10.96 2.75
C CYS A 235 1.27 -10.10 1.50
N SER A 236 1.19 -8.78 1.69
CA SER A 236 1.24 -7.80 0.61
C SER A 236 2.51 -6.93 0.71
N SER A 237 2.62 -5.91 -0.14
CA SER A 237 3.69 -4.90 -0.02
C SER A 237 3.54 -4.00 1.21
N LYS A 238 2.46 -4.15 1.98
CA LYS A 238 2.19 -3.45 3.24
C LYS A 238 2.04 -4.48 4.36
N ASP A 239 2.30 -4.03 5.58
CA ASP A 239 2.03 -4.86 6.76
C ASP A 239 0.53 -5.14 6.87
N ALA A 240 0.19 -6.32 7.36
CA ALA A 240 -1.21 -6.68 7.51
C ALA A 240 -1.87 -5.76 8.54
N CYS A 241 -3.13 -5.41 8.27
CA CYS A 241 -3.96 -4.77 9.29
C CYS A 241 -4.42 -5.79 10.32
N TYR A 242 -4.99 -5.31 11.43
CA TYR A 242 -5.49 -6.19 12.48
C TYR A 242 -6.46 -7.26 11.94
N LEU A 243 -7.47 -6.84 11.15
CA LEU A 243 -8.47 -7.77 10.59
C LEU A 243 -7.88 -8.73 9.56
N CYS A 244 -6.93 -8.28 8.72
CA CYS A 244 -6.22 -9.19 7.81
C CYS A 244 -5.43 -10.24 8.59
N ASN A 245 -4.66 -9.82 9.60
CA ASN A 245 -3.88 -10.73 10.41
C ASN A 245 -4.78 -11.76 11.11
N ALA A 246 -5.82 -11.30 11.83
CA ALA A 246 -6.74 -12.16 12.54
C ALA A 246 -7.41 -13.18 11.62
N PHE A 247 -7.86 -12.75 10.43
CA PHE A 247 -8.50 -13.66 9.46
C PHE A 247 -7.51 -14.68 8.88
N ILE A 248 -6.27 -14.26 8.57
CA ILE A 248 -5.22 -15.16 8.03
C ILE A 248 -4.83 -16.23 9.05
N THR A 249 -4.67 -15.86 10.32
CA THR A 249 -4.18 -16.77 11.36
C THR A 249 -5.27 -17.68 11.93
N MET A 250 -6.54 -17.30 11.81
CA MET A 250 -7.67 -18.05 12.38
C MET A 250 -7.70 -19.53 11.96
N PRO A 251 -7.49 -19.91 10.68
CA PRO A 251 -7.50 -21.33 10.29
C PRO A 251 -6.24 -22.11 10.72
N GLY A 252 -5.19 -21.45 11.22
CA GLY A 252 -3.91 -22.07 11.57
C GLY A 252 -3.02 -22.52 10.40
N ALA A 253 -3.56 -22.63 9.19
CA ALA A 253 -2.84 -23.07 7.99
C ALA A 253 -1.96 -21.98 7.34
N PHE A 254 -2.23 -20.70 7.63
CA PHE A 254 -1.58 -19.55 7.03
C PHE A 254 -1.05 -18.60 8.09
N TYR A 255 -0.01 -17.83 7.76
CA TYR A 255 0.42 -16.70 8.58
C TYR A 255 0.83 -15.51 7.73
N THR A 256 0.83 -14.32 8.34
CA THR A 256 1.44 -13.10 7.78
C THR A 256 2.69 -12.74 8.59
N PRO A 257 3.83 -12.39 7.97
CA PRO A 257 5.07 -12.13 8.69
C PRO A 257 5.00 -10.89 9.59
N ARG A 258 4.21 -9.88 9.21
CA ARG A 258 4.11 -8.60 9.93
C ARG A 258 2.67 -8.12 9.96
N CYS A 259 2.28 -7.57 11.10
CA CYS A 259 1.01 -6.91 11.34
C CYS A 259 1.30 -5.56 12.02
N HIS A 260 0.69 -4.48 11.53
CA HIS A 260 0.83 -3.16 12.14
C HIS A 260 -0.29 -2.87 13.16
N GLY A 261 -1.19 -3.83 13.42
CA GLY A 261 -2.21 -3.78 14.48
C GLY A 261 -3.36 -2.77 14.29
N ARG A 262 -3.39 -1.99 13.20
CA ARG A 262 -4.43 -0.97 13.01
C ARG A 262 -5.70 -1.57 12.43
N LEU A 263 -6.83 -1.17 13.00
CA LEU A 263 -8.17 -1.45 12.48
C LEU A 263 -8.51 -0.46 11.35
N TYR A 264 -8.99 -0.96 10.21
CA TYR A 264 -9.45 -0.13 9.11
C TYR A 264 -10.98 -0.23 9.00
N PRO A 265 -11.74 0.84 9.28
CA PRO A 265 -13.19 0.80 9.21
C PRO A 265 -13.74 0.56 7.79
N GLY A 266 -12.96 0.85 6.76
CA GLY A 266 -13.31 0.56 5.36
C GLY A 266 -12.94 -0.85 4.88
N TRP A 267 -12.74 -1.81 5.80
CA TRP A 267 -12.40 -3.19 5.48
C TRP A 267 -13.65 -4.06 5.37
N ARG A 268 -13.64 -5.05 4.47
CA ARG A 268 -14.68 -6.08 4.40
C ARG A 268 -14.15 -7.41 3.86
N LEU A 269 -14.91 -8.47 4.13
CA LEU A 269 -14.74 -9.77 3.48
C LEU A 269 -15.39 -9.79 2.08
N PRO A 270 -14.98 -10.75 1.22
CA PRO A 270 -15.73 -11.13 0.03
C PRO A 270 -17.18 -11.53 0.37
N SER A 271 -18.12 -11.25 -0.54
CA SER A 271 -19.57 -11.48 -0.36
C SER A 271 -19.99 -12.95 -0.38
N ILE A 272 -19.10 -13.85 -0.77
CA ILE A 272 -19.40 -15.27 -0.80
C ILE A 272 -19.39 -15.78 0.64
N GLN A 273 -20.54 -16.27 1.09
CA GLN A 273 -20.67 -16.86 2.41
C GLN A 273 -19.87 -18.16 2.46
N SER A 274 -18.84 -18.17 3.30
CA SER A 274 -18.06 -19.36 3.62
C SER A 274 -18.19 -19.64 5.12
N SER A 275 -17.96 -20.89 5.52
CA SER A 275 -17.85 -21.28 6.93
C SER A 275 -16.81 -20.43 7.67
N TYR A 276 -15.78 -19.95 6.98
CA TYR A 276 -14.77 -19.06 7.54
C TYR A 276 -15.29 -17.68 7.93
N ASN A 277 -16.29 -17.13 7.22
CA ASN A 277 -16.89 -15.85 7.61
C ASN A 277 -17.60 -15.99 8.96
N ILE A 278 -18.27 -17.13 9.19
CA ILE A 278 -18.96 -17.45 10.44
C ILE A 278 -17.93 -17.64 11.56
N GLN A 279 -16.90 -18.46 11.33
CA GLN A 279 -15.81 -18.66 12.31
C GLN A 279 -15.13 -17.34 12.67
N PHE A 280 -14.91 -16.47 11.69
CA PHE A 280 -14.28 -15.18 11.94
C PHE A 280 -15.15 -14.24 12.75
N ASN A 281 -16.46 -14.21 12.48
CA ASN A 281 -17.39 -13.45 13.30
C ASN A 281 -17.36 -13.94 14.76
N HIS A 282 -17.38 -15.26 14.98
CA HIS A 282 -17.26 -15.83 16.33
C HIS A 282 -15.93 -15.48 17.01
N LEU A 283 -14.81 -15.50 16.29
CA LEU A 283 -13.52 -15.05 16.83
C LEU A 283 -13.57 -13.59 17.27
N LEU A 284 -14.12 -12.70 16.43
CA LEU A 284 -14.23 -11.29 16.75
C LEU A 284 -15.18 -11.02 17.93
N GLU A 285 -16.30 -11.75 17.97
CA GLU A 285 -17.25 -11.69 19.08
C GLU A 285 -16.62 -12.15 20.40
N SER A 286 -15.90 -13.28 20.37
CA SER A 286 -15.19 -13.80 21.55
C SER A 286 -14.13 -12.81 22.05
N ASN A 287 -13.29 -12.29 21.14
CA ASN A 287 -12.30 -11.27 21.49
C ASN A 287 -12.97 -10.02 22.08
N LEU A 288 -14.09 -9.58 21.52
CA LEU A 288 -14.80 -8.40 22.02
C LEU A 288 -15.38 -8.66 23.42
N ALA A 289 -15.99 -9.83 23.65
CA ALA A 289 -16.49 -10.22 24.96
C ALA A 289 -15.38 -10.27 26.03
N GLU A 290 -14.23 -10.88 25.70
CA GLU A 290 -13.07 -10.93 26.59
C GLU A 290 -12.54 -9.53 26.95
N ASN A 291 -12.40 -8.65 25.95
CA ASN A 291 -11.94 -7.28 26.19
C ASN A 291 -12.95 -6.49 27.04
N LEU A 292 -14.26 -6.63 26.79
CA LEU A 292 -15.29 -5.98 27.61
C LEU A 292 -15.31 -6.52 29.04
N HIS A 293 -15.07 -7.82 29.21
CA HIS A 293 -14.93 -8.43 30.53
C HIS A 293 -13.71 -7.88 31.28
N ALA A 294 -12.55 -7.83 30.63
CA ALA A 294 -11.32 -7.28 31.20
C ALA A 294 -11.42 -5.79 31.58
N LEU A 295 -12.20 -5.00 30.84
CA LEU A 295 -12.49 -3.60 31.20
C LEU A 295 -13.48 -3.47 32.37
N SER A 296 -14.24 -4.53 32.67
CA SER A 296 -15.24 -4.54 33.74
C SER A 296 -14.70 -5.00 35.10
N THR A 297 -13.47 -5.54 35.13
CA THR A 297 -12.76 -6.05 36.31
C THR A 297 -11.72 -5.05 36.79
#